data_AF-A0A101MGC4-F1
#
_entry.id   AF-A0A101MGC4-F1
#
_cell.length_a   1.000
_cell.length_b   1.000
_cell.length_c   1.000
_cell.angle_alpha   90.00
_cell.angle_beta   90.00
_cell.angle_gamma   90.00
#
_symmetry.space_group_name_H-M   'P 1'
#
loop_
_entity.id
_entity.type
_entity.pdbx_description
1 polymer ?
#
loop_
_entity_poly.entity_id
_entity_poly.type
_entity_poly.pdbx_seq_one_letter_code
_entity_poly.pdbx_strand_id
1 'polypeptide(L)'
;MLCPRPAIPRLPSNILNDVDASADSSSLRLSCWKGDITTLTDITAIVNAANAQLEGCFRPKHRCIDSVIHAAAGPRLRDACHSLIEDQGHIEPVGSAKVTPGFRLPASWVLHTVGPQLHRSQKLQPYHETQLASCYKSCLDAAESLPALEDGRKVVAFCCISTGLFAFPSEIAAEIAVGTVASWYKEHPDTTITQIIFDTFLEKDWTLYQQKLAQLKKSIPENLTPSPQPSSQPSQSLQISSQIPNAAVTKARTWINEASNLIISAGAGLSAATGLDYTSTALFDNHFRAFTEKSLRRLYDVFGHVDWDSPGQKWGYYFLHLSMVRSWPTSPVPSTLRELVGRFPSKYFIRTSNADGFFLKNGFDPEFISTPQGQYGFLQCFNKCRPDAVFPSDPLVDAALPFIDSVTQVLTDSTKIPHCPFCGGEATICVRGEHYFNAGPFRAQNMKWNRFLRGLDGHQLGESNGSAATVILELGVGLNTPGVLRWPNENLVIGSESRGFRLIRVGMGASGCVPWELEEQDLAVGVSADIKTALDLLTS
;
A
#
# COMPACT_ATOMS: atom_id res chain seq x y z
N MET A 1 -31.28 11.22 -19.42
CA MET A 1 -31.80 10.30 -18.38
C MET A 1 -30.62 9.83 -17.56
N LEU A 2 -30.53 10.29 -16.31
CA LEU A 2 -29.45 9.96 -15.38
C LEU A 2 -29.81 8.63 -14.69
N CYS A 3 -28.91 7.64 -14.71
CA CYS A 3 -29.06 6.44 -13.88
C CYS A 3 -29.09 6.83 -12.40
N PRO A 4 -29.92 6.20 -11.56
CA PRO A 4 -29.88 6.40 -10.11
C PRO A 4 -28.53 5.91 -9.56
N ARG A 5 -27.97 6.66 -8.61
CA ARG A 5 -26.78 6.27 -7.86
C ARG A 5 -27.09 4.99 -7.06
N PRO A 6 -26.26 3.94 -7.09
CA PRO A 6 -26.37 2.85 -6.13
C PRO A 6 -26.08 3.38 -4.72
N ALA A 7 -26.86 2.93 -3.73
CA ALA A 7 -26.69 3.31 -2.34
C ALA A 7 -25.35 2.77 -1.82
N ILE A 8 -24.47 3.68 -1.38
CA ILE A 8 -23.20 3.35 -0.74
C ILE A 8 -23.51 3.09 0.75
N PRO A 9 -22.92 2.06 1.39
CA PRO A 9 -23.20 1.75 2.78
C PRO A 9 -22.89 2.93 3.70
N ARG A 10 -23.81 3.22 4.62
CA ARG A 10 -23.55 4.11 5.76
C ARG A 10 -22.62 3.40 6.75
N LEU A 11 -21.79 4.18 7.46
CA LEU A 11 -20.91 3.67 8.51
C LEU A 11 -21.68 2.76 9.48
N PRO A 12 -21.18 1.54 9.78
CA PRO A 12 -21.74 0.71 10.84
C PRO A 12 -21.56 1.39 12.20
N SER A 13 -22.59 1.36 13.03
CA SER A 13 -22.68 2.11 14.29
C SER A 13 -21.67 1.68 15.38
N ASN A 14 -20.83 0.67 15.15
CA ASN A 14 -20.14 -0.07 16.22
C ASN A 14 -18.60 -0.22 16.09
N ILE A 15 -17.90 0.69 15.39
CA ILE A 15 -16.40 0.64 15.31
C ILE A 15 -15.75 2.00 15.61
N LEU A 16 -16.32 2.76 16.53
CA LEU A 16 -15.73 4.01 17.01
C LEU A 16 -15.56 3.92 18.52
N ASN A 17 -14.33 4.09 19.01
CA ASN A 17 -14.11 4.40 20.42
C ASN A 17 -14.56 5.84 20.63
N ASP A 18 -15.86 6.03 20.78
CA ASP A 18 -16.46 7.34 20.93
C ASP A 18 -16.00 8.02 22.21
N VAL A 19 -15.61 9.28 22.07
CA VAL A 19 -15.37 10.16 23.20
C VAL A 19 -16.42 11.26 23.16
N ASP A 20 -17.42 11.14 24.02
CA ASP A 20 -18.38 12.22 24.26
C ASP A 20 -17.70 13.29 25.11
N ALA A 21 -17.45 14.46 24.53
CA ALA A 21 -17.09 15.64 25.29
C ALA A 21 -18.39 16.25 25.88
N SER A 22 -18.84 15.70 27.01
CA SER A 22 -19.99 16.09 27.85
C SER A 22 -21.38 15.53 27.49
N ALA A 23 -22.20 15.35 28.55
CA ALA A 23 -23.47 14.64 28.59
C ALA A 23 -24.69 15.56 28.36
N ASP A 24 -24.64 16.42 27.34
CA ASP A 24 -25.81 17.15 26.85
C ASP A 24 -25.80 17.13 25.31
N SER A 25 -26.96 17.23 24.68
CA SER A 25 -27.19 16.93 23.24
C SER A 25 -26.49 17.84 22.20
N SER A 26 -25.41 18.52 22.60
CA SER A 26 -24.59 19.45 21.81
C SER A 26 -23.09 19.11 21.83
N SER A 27 -22.70 17.86 22.11
CA SER A 27 -21.30 17.49 22.30
C SER A 27 -20.56 17.11 21.01
N LEU A 28 -19.40 17.75 20.78
CA LEU A 28 -18.45 17.37 19.73
C LEU A 28 -17.92 15.96 19.99
N ARG A 29 -18.16 15.05 19.05
CA ARG A 29 -17.66 13.67 19.09
C ARG A 29 -16.26 13.58 18.51
N LEU A 30 -15.29 13.12 19.31
CA LEU A 30 -13.93 12.83 18.84
C LEU A 30 -13.74 11.34 18.65
N SER A 31 -13.16 10.94 17.52
CA SER A 31 -12.91 9.55 17.19
C SER A 31 -11.61 9.37 16.41
N CYS A 32 -11.07 8.15 16.41
CA CYS A 32 -9.89 7.78 15.64
C CYS A 32 -10.26 6.62 14.71
N TRP A 33 -9.90 6.74 13.43
CA TRP A 33 -10.12 5.72 12.43
C TRP A 33 -8.81 5.39 11.72
N LYS A 34 -8.71 4.17 11.18
CA LYS A 34 -7.52 3.71 10.47
C LYS A 34 -7.89 3.21 9.08
N GLY A 35 -7.46 3.90 8.04
CA GLY A 35 -7.67 3.45 6.68
C GLY A 35 -7.33 4.50 5.62
N ASP A 36 -8.02 4.43 4.48
CA ASP A 36 -7.89 5.40 3.40
C ASP A 36 -8.94 6.50 3.56
N ILE A 37 -8.50 7.72 3.91
CA ILE A 37 -9.40 8.87 4.11
C ILE A 37 -10.31 9.15 2.90
N THR A 38 -9.91 8.73 1.69
CA THR A 38 -10.68 8.97 0.46
C THR A 38 -11.91 8.08 0.32
N THR A 39 -12.06 7.05 1.17
CA THR A 39 -13.19 6.13 1.15
C THR A 39 -14.27 6.48 2.18
N LEU A 40 -14.00 7.43 3.10
CA LEU A 40 -14.94 7.80 4.15
C LEU A 40 -16.20 8.45 3.56
N THR A 41 -17.36 7.88 3.87
CA THR A 41 -18.69 8.40 3.49
C THR A 41 -19.34 9.15 4.65
N ASP A 42 -20.38 9.91 4.32
CA ASP A 42 -21.09 10.76 5.29
C ASP A 42 -20.15 11.75 6.00
N ILE A 43 -19.20 12.30 5.25
CA ILE A 43 -18.20 13.28 5.70
C ILE A 43 -18.46 14.64 5.04
N THR A 44 -18.48 15.70 5.83
CA THR A 44 -18.57 17.07 5.29
C THR A 44 -17.27 17.44 4.59
N ALA A 45 -16.14 17.28 5.28
CA ALA A 45 -14.83 17.60 4.73
C ALA A 45 -13.73 16.64 5.19
N ILE A 46 -12.82 16.31 4.28
CA ILE A 46 -11.55 15.66 4.62
C ILE A 46 -10.41 16.68 4.56
N VAL A 47 -9.39 16.52 5.39
CA VAL A 47 -8.22 17.40 5.43
C VAL A 47 -7.07 16.79 4.65
N ASN A 48 -6.57 17.55 3.68
CA ASN A 48 -5.38 17.23 2.91
C ASN A 48 -4.16 17.95 3.47
N ALA A 49 -3.12 17.19 3.88
CA ALA A 49 -1.80 17.75 4.15
C ALA A 49 -1.08 18.04 2.81
N ALA A 50 -1.29 19.25 2.30
CA ALA A 50 -0.92 19.70 0.98
C ALA A 50 0.51 20.27 0.93
N ASN A 51 1.04 20.37 -0.29
CA ASN A 51 2.21 21.21 -0.57
C ASN A 51 1.79 22.69 -0.72
N ALA A 52 2.75 23.63 -0.71
CA ALA A 52 2.46 25.07 -0.73
C ALA A 52 1.76 25.56 -2.01
N GLN A 53 1.83 24.81 -3.10
CA GLN A 53 1.13 25.10 -4.35
C GLN A 53 -0.29 24.52 -4.38
N LEU A 54 -0.71 23.71 -3.39
CA LEU A 54 -2.02 23.04 -3.27
C LEU A 54 -2.42 22.11 -4.43
N GLU A 55 -1.66 22.08 -5.51
CA GLU A 55 -1.96 21.36 -6.75
C GLU A 55 -1.69 19.84 -6.67
N GLY A 56 -1.58 19.26 -5.49
CA GLY A 56 -1.21 17.86 -5.34
C GLY A 56 0.27 17.61 -5.61
N CYS A 57 0.74 16.41 -5.30
CA CYS A 57 2.15 16.11 -5.45
C CYS A 57 2.58 16.03 -6.93
N PHE A 58 3.72 16.64 -7.24
CA PHE A 58 4.31 16.63 -8.57
C PHE A 58 5.17 15.40 -8.85
N ARG A 59 5.43 14.55 -7.85
CA ARG A 59 6.20 13.31 -8.01
C ARG A 59 5.27 12.16 -8.40
N PRO A 60 5.35 11.63 -9.63
CA PRO A 60 4.48 10.54 -10.05
C PRO A 60 4.62 9.33 -9.11
N LYS A 61 3.49 8.70 -8.73
CA LYS A 61 3.43 7.52 -7.85
C LYS A 61 3.93 7.74 -6.41
N HIS A 62 4.17 9.00 -6.00
CA HIS A 62 4.52 9.32 -4.63
C HIS A 62 3.33 9.09 -3.71
N ARG A 63 3.50 8.27 -2.67
CA ARG A 63 2.46 7.89 -1.70
C ARG A 63 2.33 8.90 -0.55
N CYS A 64 2.25 10.19 -0.87
CA CYS A 64 1.78 11.17 0.11
C CYS A 64 0.26 11.22 0.11
N ILE A 65 -0.32 11.64 1.23
CA ILE A 65 -1.77 11.82 1.35
C ILE A 65 -2.32 12.77 0.28
N ASP A 66 -1.55 13.81 -0.06
CA ASP A 66 -1.83 14.77 -1.13
C ASP A 66 -2.01 14.10 -2.50
N SER A 67 -1.12 13.16 -2.88
CA SER A 67 -1.30 12.39 -4.11
C SER A 67 -2.52 11.48 -4.07
N VAL A 68 -2.81 10.86 -2.92
CA VAL A 68 -3.93 9.92 -2.75
C VAL A 68 -5.25 10.66 -2.92
N ILE A 69 -5.41 11.80 -2.23
CA ILE A 69 -6.59 12.65 -2.31
C ILE A 69 -6.77 13.20 -3.73
N HIS A 70 -5.72 13.74 -4.36
CA HIS A 70 -5.82 14.24 -5.74
C HIS A 70 -6.13 13.15 -6.77
N ALA A 71 -5.58 11.94 -6.61
CA ALA A 71 -5.89 10.82 -7.49
C ALA A 71 -7.36 10.38 -7.38
N ALA A 72 -7.87 10.27 -6.15
CA ALA A 72 -9.26 9.89 -5.89
C ALA A 72 -10.23 10.96 -6.39
N ALA A 73 -10.03 12.23 -6.00
CA ALA A 73 -10.88 13.35 -6.40
C ALA A 73 -10.91 13.59 -7.91
N GLY A 74 -9.83 13.23 -8.62
CA GLY A 74 -9.67 13.43 -10.05
C GLY A 74 -9.12 14.81 -10.42
N PRO A 75 -8.88 15.06 -11.73
CA PRO A 75 -8.12 16.23 -12.18
C PRO A 75 -8.74 17.58 -11.79
N ARG A 76 -10.07 17.65 -11.65
CA ARG A 76 -10.79 18.87 -11.29
C ARG A 76 -10.38 19.44 -9.92
N LEU A 77 -9.88 18.61 -9.00
CA LEU A 77 -9.34 19.09 -7.72
C LEU A 77 -8.09 19.93 -7.92
N ARG A 78 -7.19 19.50 -8.81
CA ARG A 78 -5.99 20.26 -9.16
C ARG A 78 -6.35 21.58 -9.84
N ASP A 79 -7.30 21.56 -10.77
CA ASP A 79 -7.74 22.79 -11.48
C ASP A 79 -8.33 23.82 -10.50
N ALA A 80 -9.11 23.36 -9.51
CA ALA A 80 -9.66 24.24 -8.47
C ALA A 80 -8.58 24.79 -7.55
N CYS A 81 -7.61 23.98 -7.12
CA CYS A 81 -6.47 24.45 -6.35
C CYS A 81 -5.62 25.46 -7.11
N HIS A 82 -5.39 25.22 -8.41
CA HIS A 82 -4.65 26.13 -9.29
C HIS A 82 -5.33 27.49 -9.36
N SER A 83 -6.64 27.51 -9.64
CA SER A 83 -7.43 28.74 -9.70
C SER A 83 -7.38 29.51 -8.37
N LEU A 84 -7.47 28.80 -7.23
CA LEU A 84 -7.37 29.43 -5.90
C LEU A 84 -6.01 30.08 -5.65
N ILE A 85 -4.91 29.44 -6.06
CA ILE A 85 -3.56 29.99 -5.89
C ILE A 85 -3.30 31.14 -6.85
N GLU A 86 -3.80 31.06 -8.08
CA GLU A 86 -3.74 32.18 -9.04
C GLU A 86 -4.51 33.41 -8.51
N ASP A 87 -5.73 33.22 -8.03
CA ASP A 87 -6.56 34.30 -7.46
C ASP A 87 -5.93 34.90 -6.19
N GLN A 88 -5.28 34.07 -5.38
CA GLN A 88 -4.53 34.52 -4.20
C GLN A 88 -3.25 35.29 -4.56
N GLY A 89 -2.64 34.99 -5.70
CA GLY A 89 -1.40 35.63 -6.18
C GLY A 89 -0.13 35.22 -5.44
N HIS A 90 -0.19 34.24 -4.52
CA HIS A 90 0.97 33.68 -3.83
C HIS A 90 0.71 32.25 -3.35
N ILE A 91 1.80 31.50 -3.11
CA ILE A 91 1.73 30.15 -2.53
C ILE A 91 1.14 30.16 -1.12
N GLU A 92 0.53 29.06 -0.72
CA GLU A 92 -0.13 28.94 0.58
C GLU A 92 0.91 28.86 1.72
N PRO A 93 0.80 29.72 2.76
CA PRO A 93 1.70 29.69 3.91
C PRO A 93 1.43 28.50 4.83
N VAL A 94 2.46 28.09 5.59
CA VAL A 94 2.36 27.03 6.59
C VAL A 94 1.38 27.43 7.70
N GLY A 95 0.47 26.54 8.07
CA GLY A 95 -0.50 26.77 9.15
C GLY A 95 -1.82 27.40 8.72
N SER A 96 -2.00 27.70 7.42
CA SER A 96 -3.23 28.22 6.83
C SER A 96 -3.97 27.13 6.03
N ALA A 97 -5.27 27.34 5.78
CA ALA A 97 -6.12 26.38 5.09
C ALA A 97 -6.95 27.01 3.95
N LYS A 98 -7.16 26.25 2.88
CA LYS A 98 -8.05 26.56 1.75
C LYS A 98 -9.09 25.48 1.55
N VAL A 99 -10.22 25.84 0.96
CA VAL A 99 -11.34 24.91 0.75
C VAL A 99 -11.63 24.74 -0.73
N THR A 100 -11.81 23.50 -1.16
CA THR A 100 -12.30 23.14 -2.49
C THR A 100 -13.43 22.12 -2.38
N PRO A 101 -14.28 21.96 -3.43
CA PRO A 101 -15.18 20.81 -3.52
C PRO A 101 -14.42 19.48 -3.57
N GLY A 102 -15.01 18.39 -3.08
CA GLY A 102 -14.40 17.05 -3.09
C GLY A 102 -14.44 16.31 -4.43
N PHE A 103 -15.20 16.81 -5.40
CA PHE A 103 -15.34 16.24 -6.74
C PHE A 103 -15.79 14.76 -6.75
N ARG A 104 -14.87 13.82 -7.04
CA ARG A 104 -15.17 12.37 -7.05
C ARG A 104 -15.01 11.72 -5.68
N LEU A 105 -14.53 12.44 -4.67
CA LEU A 105 -14.49 11.94 -3.30
C LEU A 105 -15.92 11.78 -2.76
N PRO A 106 -16.16 10.83 -1.84
CA PRO A 106 -17.43 10.76 -1.13
C PRO A 106 -17.66 11.96 -0.20
N ALA A 107 -16.59 12.58 0.30
CA ALA A 107 -16.66 13.81 1.07
C ALA A 107 -17.00 15.02 0.17
N SER A 108 -17.86 15.91 0.65
CA SER A 108 -18.34 17.07 -0.11
C SER A 108 -17.25 18.12 -0.35
N TRP A 109 -16.30 18.26 0.59
CA TRP A 109 -15.27 19.29 0.60
C TRP A 109 -13.89 18.72 0.95
N VAL A 110 -12.84 19.41 0.50
CA VAL A 110 -11.45 19.16 0.91
C VAL A 110 -10.89 20.44 1.52
N LEU A 111 -10.32 20.30 2.73
CA LEU A 111 -9.61 21.36 3.44
C LEU A 111 -8.11 21.13 3.22
N HIS A 112 -7.46 21.99 2.44
CA HIS A 112 -6.04 21.88 2.12
C HIS A 112 -5.23 22.75 3.07
N THR A 113 -4.29 22.15 3.81
CA THR A 113 -3.40 22.89 4.72
C THR A 113 -1.95 22.52 4.48
N VAL A 114 -1.06 23.50 4.58
CA VAL A 114 0.38 23.28 4.45
C VAL A 114 0.97 23.08 5.84
N GLY A 115 1.49 21.88 6.10
CA GLY A 115 2.11 21.55 7.38
C GLY A 115 3.59 21.97 7.47
N PRO A 116 4.14 22.08 8.69
CA PRO A 116 5.58 22.28 8.89
C PRO A 116 6.39 21.14 8.28
N GLN A 117 7.55 21.47 7.69
CA GLN A 117 8.41 20.50 7.02
C GLN A 117 9.74 20.37 7.75
N LEU A 118 10.01 19.19 8.30
CA LEU A 118 11.27 18.88 8.95
C LEU A 118 12.09 17.90 8.12
N HIS A 119 13.42 18.01 8.22
CA HIS A 119 14.32 16.94 7.82
C HIS A 119 14.47 15.92 8.95
N ARG A 120 14.70 14.65 8.61
CA ARG A 120 14.82 13.55 9.60
C ARG A 120 15.90 13.78 10.68
N SER A 121 16.91 14.59 10.38
CA SER A 121 18.00 14.96 11.29
C SER A 121 17.79 16.30 12.00
N GLN A 122 16.74 17.04 11.64
CA GLN A 122 16.46 18.36 12.20
C GLN A 122 15.80 18.23 13.57
N LYS A 123 16.29 18.97 14.55
CA LYS A 123 15.63 19.07 15.85
C LYS A 123 14.36 19.88 15.74
N LEU A 124 13.27 19.37 16.32
CA LEU A 124 12.02 20.09 16.48
C LEU A 124 12.27 21.43 17.19
N GLN A 125 11.54 22.46 16.77
CA GLN A 125 11.63 23.82 17.31
C GLN A 125 10.22 24.25 17.71
N PRO A 126 10.06 25.12 18.72
CA PRO A 126 8.74 25.53 19.20
C PRO A 126 7.80 26.07 18.10
N TYR A 127 8.35 26.82 17.13
CA TYR A 127 7.53 27.37 16.03
C TYR A 127 6.94 26.29 15.12
N HIS A 128 7.57 25.12 14.99
CA HIS A 128 7.02 24.01 14.21
C HIS A 128 5.76 23.46 14.87
N GLU A 129 5.75 23.40 16.21
CA GLU A 129 4.59 22.96 16.98
C GLU A 129 3.44 23.98 16.85
N THR A 130 3.77 25.27 16.93
CA THR A 130 2.81 26.35 16.66
C THR A 130 2.24 26.29 15.24
N GLN A 131 3.08 26.03 14.24
CA GLN A 131 2.65 25.85 12.84
C GLN A 131 1.72 24.65 12.67
N LEU A 132 2.03 23.52 13.31
CA LEU A 132 1.18 22.33 13.25
C LEU A 132 -0.18 22.61 13.92
N ALA A 133 -0.19 23.23 15.10
CA ALA A 133 -1.42 23.63 15.77
C ALA A 133 -2.26 24.59 14.89
N SER A 134 -1.62 25.55 14.24
CA SER A 134 -2.27 26.47 13.30
C SER A 134 -2.96 25.74 12.14
N CYS A 135 -2.37 24.65 11.63
CA CYS A 135 -3.00 23.85 10.57
C CYS A 135 -4.37 23.30 11.01
N TYR A 136 -4.43 22.72 12.22
CA TYR A 136 -5.68 22.18 12.76
C TYR A 136 -6.70 23.29 13.00
N LYS A 137 -6.30 24.40 13.64
CA LYS A 137 -7.17 25.55 13.90
C LYS A 137 -7.75 26.13 12.61
N SER A 138 -6.91 26.44 11.62
CA SER A 138 -7.34 26.98 10.33
C SER A 138 -8.29 26.04 9.58
N CYS A 139 -8.08 24.73 9.65
CA CYS A 139 -9.00 23.76 9.06
C CYS A 139 -10.37 23.75 9.76
N LEU A 140 -10.40 23.83 11.10
CA LEU A 140 -11.65 23.89 11.87
C LEU A 140 -12.41 25.19 11.58
N ASP A 141 -11.72 26.34 11.58
CA ASP A 141 -12.29 27.64 11.24
C ASP A 141 -12.90 27.63 9.82
N ALA A 142 -12.19 27.02 8.86
CA ALA A 142 -12.69 26.86 7.49
C ALA A 142 -13.88 25.90 7.41
N ALA A 143 -13.85 24.80 8.18
CA ALA A 143 -14.95 23.83 8.23
C ALA A 143 -16.23 24.41 8.83
N GLU A 144 -16.11 25.31 9.81
CA GLU A 144 -17.25 26.01 10.42
C GLU A 144 -18.09 26.74 9.36
N SER A 145 -17.45 27.29 8.33
CA SER A 145 -18.13 28.00 7.23
C SER A 145 -18.81 27.08 6.20
N LEU A 146 -18.62 25.76 6.27
CA LEU A 146 -19.18 24.80 5.32
C LEU A 146 -20.63 24.41 5.66
N PRO A 147 -21.45 24.00 4.67
CA PRO A 147 -22.76 23.46 4.94
C PRO A 147 -22.68 22.13 5.70
N ALA A 148 -23.65 21.88 6.58
CA ALA A 148 -23.85 20.56 7.18
C ALA A 148 -24.31 19.54 6.11
N LEU A 149 -24.20 18.26 6.47
CA LEU A 149 -24.81 17.15 5.72
C LEU A 149 -26.33 17.22 5.80
N GLU A 150 -27.01 16.45 4.94
CA GLU A 150 -28.48 16.41 4.88
C GLU A 150 -29.14 16.02 6.22
N ASP A 151 -28.44 15.27 7.06
CA ASP A 151 -28.89 14.86 8.39
C ASP A 151 -28.52 15.84 9.51
N GLY A 152 -27.99 17.02 9.15
CA GLY A 152 -27.61 18.08 10.08
C GLY A 152 -26.23 17.90 10.71
N ARG A 153 -25.53 16.78 10.48
CA ARG A 153 -24.17 16.59 11.00
C ARG A 153 -23.17 17.40 10.20
N LYS A 154 -22.10 17.84 10.87
CA LYS A 154 -20.91 18.40 10.23
C LYS A 154 -19.69 17.63 10.69
N VAL A 155 -19.17 16.79 9.81
CA VAL A 155 -18.13 15.80 10.12
C VAL A 155 -16.84 16.15 9.40
N VAL A 156 -15.75 16.30 10.15
CA VAL A 156 -14.43 16.64 9.62
C VAL A 156 -13.44 15.50 9.90
N ALA A 157 -12.77 14.99 8.86
CA ALA A 157 -11.74 13.97 9.01
C ALA A 157 -10.34 14.55 8.78
N PHE A 158 -9.46 14.44 9.77
CA PHE A 158 -8.07 14.87 9.72
C PHE A 158 -7.15 13.71 9.40
N CYS A 159 -6.37 13.80 8.31
CA CYS A 159 -5.20 12.94 8.16
C CYS A 159 -4.08 13.36 9.14
N CYS A 160 -3.07 12.52 9.31
CA CYS A 160 -1.88 12.90 10.07
C CYS A 160 -1.05 13.96 9.32
N ILE A 161 -1.13 15.22 9.76
CA ILE A 161 -0.39 16.34 9.16
C ILE A 161 1.09 16.26 9.56
N SER A 162 1.99 16.33 8.56
CA SER A 162 3.45 16.40 8.69
C SER A 162 4.22 15.20 9.28
N THR A 163 3.58 14.12 9.76
CA THR A 163 4.27 13.01 10.45
C THR A 163 4.93 11.97 9.53
N GLY A 164 4.53 11.93 8.25
CA GLY A 164 5.09 11.02 7.25
C GLY A 164 6.34 11.59 6.58
N LEU A 165 6.15 12.19 5.41
CA LEU A 165 7.25 12.69 4.57
C LEU A 165 7.99 13.89 5.15
N PHE A 166 7.28 14.70 5.93
CA PHE A 166 7.79 15.91 6.55
C PHE A 166 8.39 15.68 7.94
N ALA A 167 8.57 14.40 8.32
CA ALA A 167 9.36 13.92 9.44
C ALA A 167 9.03 14.57 10.81
N PHE A 168 7.83 15.13 10.98
CA PHE A 168 7.39 15.60 12.28
C PHE A 168 7.21 14.40 13.23
N PRO A 169 7.74 14.43 14.47
CA PRO A 169 7.61 13.29 15.38
C PRO A 169 6.14 12.92 15.64
N SER A 170 5.76 11.68 15.31
CA SER A 170 4.37 11.18 15.41
C SER A 170 3.72 11.39 16.78
N GLU A 171 4.46 11.13 17.87
CA GLU A 171 3.93 11.25 19.23
C GLU A 171 3.57 12.70 19.59
N ILE A 172 4.46 13.64 19.28
CA ILE A 172 4.26 15.07 19.52
C ILE A 172 3.14 15.59 18.61
N ALA A 173 3.10 15.16 17.34
CA ALA A 173 2.05 15.55 16.41
C ALA A 173 0.66 15.08 16.86
N ALA A 174 0.53 13.84 17.36
CA ALA A 174 -0.74 13.32 17.89
C ALA A 174 -1.20 14.11 19.13
N GLU A 175 -0.26 14.50 20.00
CA GLU A 175 -0.54 15.36 21.14
C GLU A 175 -1.04 16.75 20.71
N ILE A 176 -0.35 17.38 19.76
CA ILE A 176 -0.76 18.68 19.21
C ILE A 176 -2.12 18.58 18.52
N ALA A 177 -2.35 17.54 17.72
CA ALA A 177 -3.61 17.35 16.98
C ALA A 177 -4.81 17.26 17.94
N VAL A 178 -4.77 16.34 18.89
CA VAL A 178 -5.85 16.13 19.87
C VAL A 178 -5.99 17.33 20.80
N GLY A 179 -4.88 17.86 21.30
CA GLY A 179 -4.88 19.02 22.20
C GLY A 179 -5.41 20.29 21.53
N THR A 180 -5.04 20.54 20.28
CA THR A 180 -5.50 21.72 19.53
C THR A 180 -6.99 21.63 19.23
N VAL A 181 -7.48 20.47 18.77
CA VAL A 181 -8.92 20.26 18.53
C VAL A 181 -9.73 20.45 19.81
N ALA A 182 -9.27 19.88 20.92
CA ALA A 182 -9.95 20.01 22.22
C ALA A 182 -9.96 21.46 22.72
N SER A 183 -8.85 22.19 22.57
CA SER A 183 -8.77 23.61 22.94
C SER A 183 -9.63 24.48 22.04
N TRP A 184 -9.61 24.25 20.72
CA TRP A 184 -10.44 24.97 19.77
C TRP A 184 -11.93 24.80 20.08
N TYR A 185 -12.37 23.59 20.40
CA TYR A 185 -13.76 23.34 20.80
C TYR A 185 -14.16 24.10 22.07
N LYS A 186 -13.28 24.15 23.08
CA LYS A 186 -13.53 24.95 24.28
C LYS A 186 -13.64 26.45 24.00
N GLU A 187 -12.90 26.95 23.01
CA GLU A 187 -12.96 28.33 22.55
C GLU A 187 -14.21 28.63 21.70
N HIS A 188 -14.84 27.59 21.12
CA HIS A 188 -15.99 27.70 20.22
C HIS A 188 -17.15 26.80 20.67
N PRO A 189 -17.78 27.07 21.83
CA PRO A 189 -18.85 26.22 22.37
C PRO A 189 -20.08 26.13 21.47
N ASP A 190 -20.30 27.12 20.61
CA ASP A 190 -21.42 27.18 19.65
C ASP A 190 -21.06 26.63 18.26
N THR A 191 -19.94 25.91 18.12
CA THR A 191 -19.53 25.31 16.84
C THR A 191 -20.64 24.43 16.27
N THR A 192 -20.80 24.51 14.96
CA THR A 192 -21.69 23.61 14.22
C THR A 192 -21.02 22.28 13.85
N ILE A 193 -19.71 22.12 14.12
CA ILE A 193 -18.99 20.85 13.89
C ILE A 193 -19.45 19.84 14.93
N THR A 194 -20.07 18.75 14.46
CA THR A 194 -20.63 17.71 15.34
C THR A 194 -19.65 16.58 15.61
N GLN A 195 -18.71 16.32 14.68
CA GLN A 195 -17.78 15.20 14.81
C GLN A 195 -16.44 15.47 14.14
N ILE A 196 -15.37 15.06 14.82
CA ILE A 196 -14.01 15.02 14.28
C ILE A 196 -13.49 13.58 14.29
N ILE A 197 -12.93 13.18 13.15
CA ILE A 197 -12.28 11.88 12.95
C ILE A 197 -10.80 12.13 12.72
N PHE A 198 -9.95 11.59 13.59
CA PHE A 198 -8.51 11.50 13.31
C PHE A 198 -8.26 10.23 12.49
N ASP A 199 -8.02 10.41 11.19
CA ASP A 199 -7.64 9.34 10.28
C ASP A 199 -6.13 9.08 10.35
N THR A 200 -5.79 7.80 10.51
CA THR A 200 -4.43 7.30 10.62
C THR A 200 -4.22 6.18 9.62
N PHE A 201 -2.98 6.00 9.13
CA PHE A 201 -2.67 4.90 8.22
C PHE A 201 -1.83 3.80 8.89
N LEU A 202 -0.81 4.19 9.67
CA LEU A 202 0.08 3.25 10.34
C LEU A 202 -0.45 2.89 11.72
N GLU A 203 -0.26 1.63 12.11
CA GLU A 203 -0.64 1.11 13.44
C GLU A 203 -0.05 1.93 14.60
N LYS A 204 1.20 2.38 14.44
CA LYS A 204 1.88 3.22 15.43
C LYS A 204 1.13 4.52 15.67
N ASP A 205 0.62 5.15 14.61
CA ASP A 205 -0.05 6.46 14.72
C ASP A 205 -1.45 6.24 15.28
N TRP A 206 -2.17 5.21 14.81
CA TRP A 206 -3.46 4.81 15.39
C TRP A 206 -3.37 4.60 16.91
N THR A 207 -2.36 3.86 17.37
CA THR A 207 -2.13 3.60 18.80
C THR A 207 -1.90 4.89 19.58
N LEU A 208 -1.08 5.82 19.04
CA LEU A 208 -0.81 7.11 19.67
C LEU A 208 -2.09 7.95 19.80
N TYR A 209 -2.88 8.07 18.73
CA TYR A 209 -4.14 8.82 18.77
C TYR A 209 -5.14 8.21 19.75
N GLN A 210 -5.27 6.87 19.79
CA GLN A 210 -6.13 6.20 20.76
C GLN A 210 -5.70 6.47 22.20
N GLN A 211 -4.40 6.46 22.48
CA GLN A 211 -3.86 6.79 23.79
C GLN A 211 -4.16 8.25 24.18
N LYS A 212 -3.94 9.20 23.27
CA LYS A 212 -4.20 10.63 23.53
C LYS A 212 -5.69 10.91 23.74
N LEU A 213 -6.57 10.29 22.95
CA LEU A 213 -8.03 10.38 23.16
C LEU A 213 -8.46 9.77 24.50
N ALA A 214 -7.88 8.63 24.91
CA ALA A 214 -8.15 8.02 26.21
C ALA A 214 -7.62 8.86 27.39
N GLN A 215 -6.50 9.57 27.21
CA GLN A 215 -5.99 10.51 28.21
C GLN A 215 -6.91 11.73 28.34
N LEU A 216 -7.42 12.26 27.23
CA LEU A 216 -8.38 13.35 27.23
C LEU A 216 -9.66 13.00 28.02
N LYS A 217 -10.17 11.76 27.86
CA LYS A 217 -11.31 11.23 28.66
C LYS A 217 -11.07 11.33 30.17
N LYS A 218 -9.88 10.93 30.64
CA LYS A 218 -9.54 10.92 32.08
C LYS A 218 -9.34 12.31 32.68
N SER A 219 -9.18 13.33 31.85
CA SER A 219 -9.00 14.73 32.29
C SER A 219 -10.32 15.47 32.56
N ILE A 220 -11.47 14.82 32.33
CA ILE A 220 -12.80 15.31 32.68
C ILE A 220 -13.16 14.72 34.06
N PRO A 221 -13.41 15.53 35.11
CA PRO A 221 -13.71 14.99 36.43
C PRO A 221 -15.10 14.34 36.46
N GLU A 222 -15.17 13.03 36.65
CA GLU A 222 -16.39 12.33 37.08
C GLU A 222 -16.56 12.51 38.59
N ASN A 223 -17.73 13.01 39.00
CA ASN A 223 -18.12 13.10 40.40
C ASN A 223 -18.19 11.70 41.03
N LEU A 224 -17.57 11.61 42.21
CA LEU A 224 -17.40 10.48 43.11
C LEU A 224 -18.64 9.60 43.37
N THR A 225 -18.50 8.28 43.19
CA THR A 225 -18.58 7.29 44.28
C THR A 225 -18.13 5.89 43.83
N PRO A 226 -17.28 5.16 44.59
CA PRO A 226 -16.85 3.81 44.23
C PRO A 226 -17.68 2.73 44.92
N SER A 227 -17.80 1.56 44.27
CA SER A 227 -18.05 0.28 44.96
C SER A 227 -17.09 -0.79 44.44
N PRO A 228 -16.68 -1.75 45.30
CA PRO A 228 -15.36 -2.33 45.27
C PRO A 228 -15.21 -3.45 44.24
N GLN A 229 -14.05 -3.50 43.58
CA GLN A 229 -13.58 -4.66 42.84
C GLN A 229 -13.04 -5.73 43.81
N PRO A 230 -13.17 -7.03 43.49
CA PRO A 230 -12.26 -8.04 43.99
C PRO A 230 -10.98 -8.07 43.14
N SER A 231 -9.86 -8.15 43.84
CA SER A 231 -8.50 -8.25 43.35
C SER A 231 -8.15 -9.64 42.81
N SER A 232 -7.26 -9.69 41.80
CA SER A 232 -6.14 -10.64 41.64
C SER A 232 -5.56 -10.48 40.23
N GLN A 233 -4.39 -9.84 40.10
CA GLN A 233 -3.05 -10.44 39.98
C GLN A 233 -2.55 -10.56 38.53
N PRO A 234 -1.23 -10.44 38.30
CA PRO A 234 -0.66 -10.06 37.01
C PRO A 234 -0.55 -11.25 36.06
N SER A 235 -1.09 -11.11 34.84
CA SER A 235 -0.92 -12.11 33.79
C SER A 235 0.51 -12.08 33.24
N GLN A 236 1.16 -13.23 33.42
CA GLN A 236 2.46 -13.60 32.88
C GLN A 236 2.51 -13.46 31.36
N SER A 237 3.73 -13.17 30.89
CA SER A 237 4.19 -13.32 29.51
C SER A 237 3.70 -14.61 28.87
N LEU A 238 2.80 -14.51 27.91
CA LEU A 238 2.38 -15.64 27.08
C LEU A 238 3.49 -16.00 26.09
N GLN A 239 4.23 -17.05 26.43
CA GLN A 239 4.92 -17.86 25.43
C GLN A 239 3.86 -18.48 24.52
N ILE A 240 3.94 -18.18 23.23
CA ILE A 240 3.05 -18.76 22.21
C ILE A 240 3.47 -20.21 22.00
N SER A 241 2.73 -21.12 22.64
CA SER A 241 2.75 -22.54 22.36
C SER A 241 1.92 -22.83 21.09
N SER A 242 2.52 -23.58 20.18
CA SER A 242 1.91 -24.23 19.02
C SER A 242 0.73 -25.14 19.41
N GLN A 243 -0.33 -25.15 18.58
CA GLN A 243 -1.41 -26.16 18.46
C GLN A 243 -2.87 -25.71 18.74
N ILE A 244 -3.37 -24.70 18.03
CA ILE A 244 -4.77 -24.63 17.61
C ILE A 244 -4.77 -24.23 16.12
N PRO A 245 -5.40 -24.98 15.20
CA PRO A 245 -5.56 -24.52 13.82
C PRO A 245 -6.32 -23.19 13.85
N ASN A 246 -5.65 -22.11 13.43
CA ASN A 246 -6.25 -20.79 13.30
C ASN A 246 -7.51 -20.93 12.42
N ALA A 247 -8.68 -20.46 12.88
CA ALA A 247 -9.94 -20.55 12.15
C ALA A 247 -9.82 -20.02 10.71
N ALA A 248 -8.95 -19.03 10.49
CA ALA A 248 -8.61 -18.51 9.17
C ALA A 248 -7.97 -19.57 8.25
N VAL A 249 -7.07 -20.40 8.77
CA VAL A 249 -6.41 -21.48 8.01
C VAL A 249 -7.42 -22.56 7.64
N THR A 250 -8.30 -22.94 8.57
CA THR A 250 -9.36 -23.93 8.29
C THR A 250 -10.32 -23.42 7.22
N LYS A 251 -10.74 -22.14 7.31
CA LYS A 251 -11.58 -21.49 6.30
C LYS A 251 -10.90 -21.45 4.93
N ALA A 252 -9.66 -20.96 4.88
CA ALA A 252 -8.86 -20.88 3.66
C ALA A 252 -8.68 -22.26 2.99
N ARG A 253 -8.37 -23.31 3.77
CA ARG A 253 -8.26 -24.68 3.28
C ARG A 253 -9.58 -25.20 2.70
N THR A 254 -10.69 -24.91 3.38
CA THR A 254 -12.03 -25.28 2.90
C THR A 254 -12.32 -24.63 1.54
N TRP A 255 -12.07 -23.32 1.40
CA TRP A 255 -12.25 -22.64 0.12
C TRP A 255 -11.37 -23.20 -0.99
N ILE A 256 -10.10 -23.53 -0.71
CA ILE A 256 -9.21 -24.18 -1.68
C ILE A 256 -9.75 -25.55 -2.12
N ASN A 257 -10.32 -26.32 -1.20
CA ASN A 257 -10.89 -27.64 -1.48
C ASN A 257 -12.17 -27.58 -2.31
N GLU A 258 -12.99 -26.55 -2.13
CA GLU A 258 -14.26 -26.36 -2.84
C GLU A 258 -14.08 -25.61 -4.17
N ALA A 259 -12.94 -24.97 -4.39
CA ALA A 259 -12.66 -24.19 -5.58
C ALA A 259 -12.62 -25.07 -6.84
N SER A 260 -13.18 -24.54 -7.94
CA SER A 260 -13.07 -25.10 -9.28
C SER A 260 -11.96 -24.45 -10.10
N ASN A 261 -11.58 -23.21 -9.75
CA ASN A 261 -10.52 -22.45 -10.41
C ASN A 261 -9.57 -21.82 -9.36
N LEU A 262 -8.30 -21.65 -9.72
CA LEU A 262 -7.28 -21.09 -8.85
C LEU A 262 -6.53 -19.93 -9.51
N ILE A 263 -6.45 -18.80 -8.84
CA ILE A 263 -5.54 -17.72 -9.18
C ILE A 263 -4.45 -17.66 -8.12
N ILE A 264 -3.19 -17.80 -8.51
CA ILE A 264 -2.05 -17.52 -7.63
C ILE A 264 -1.56 -16.10 -7.92
N SER A 265 -1.70 -15.22 -6.94
CA SER A 265 -1.17 -13.85 -6.98
C SER A 265 0.07 -13.78 -6.09
N ALA A 266 1.23 -13.47 -6.64
CA ALA A 266 2.49 -13.56 -5.89
C ALA A 266 3.32 -12.27 -5.91
N GLY A 267 3.71 -11.82 -4.72
CA GLY A 267 4.57 -10.65 -4.52
C GLY A 267 5.93 -11.01 -3.91
N ALA A 268 6.70 -9.98 -3.56
CA ALA A 268 8.09 -10.14 -3.10
C ALA A 268 8.19 -10.97 -1.81
N GLY A 269 7.13 -11.02 -0.98
CA GLY A 269 7.10 -11.85 0.21
C GLY A 269 7.23 -13.34 -0.10
N LEU A 270 6.76 -13.81 -1.27
CA LEU A 270 6.94 -15.21 -1.70
C LEU A 270 8.43 -15.56 -1.84
N SER A 271 9.20 -14.68 -2.51
CA SER A 271 10.63 -14.86 -2.70
C SER A 271 11.41 -14.65 -1.39
N ALA A 272 10.94 -13.74 -0.53
CA ALA A 272 11.51 -13.58 0.82
C ALA A 272 11.38 -14.85 1.66
N ALA A 273 10.27 -15.58 1.56
CA ALA A 273 10.07 -16.88 2.21
C ALA A 273 11.03 -17.97 1.69
N THR A 274 11.70 -17.75 0.56
CA THR A 274 12.78 -18.62 0.05
C THR A 274 14.17 -18.06 0.34
N GLY A 275 14.27 -17.05 1.20
CA GLY A 275 15.50 -16.35 1.58
C GLY A 275 15.89 -15.17 0.68
N LEU A 276 15.21 -14.96 -0.46
CA LEU A 276 15.48 -13.84 -1.38
C LEU A 276 14.72 -12.59 -0.92
N ASP A 277 15.06 -12.10 0.28
CA ASP A 277 14.42 -10.91 0.85
C ASP A 277 15.14 -9.64 0.42
N TYR A 278 14.51 -8.88 -0.47
CA TYR A 278 15.04 -7.62 -1.00
C TYR A 278 15.18 -6.51 0.04
N THR A 279 14.60 -6.68 1.23
CA THR A 279 14.69 -5.73 2.35
C THR A 279 15.74 -6.10 3.39
N SER A 280 16.31 -7.31 3.31
CA SER A 280 17.30 -7.83 4.25
C SER A 280 18.65 -7.15 4.05
N THR A 281 19.13 -6.49 5.10
CA THR A 281 20.48 -5.90 5.14
C THR A 281 21.55 -6.97 5.24
N ALA A 282 21.30 -8.05 5.97
CA ALA A 282 22.23 -9.17 6.09
C ALA A 282 22.44 -9.88 4.74
N LEU A 283 21.38 -10.06 3.96
CA LEU A 283 21.48 -10.61 2.61
C LEU A 283 22.33 -9.70 1.72
N PHE A 284 22.06 -8.40 1.76
CA PHE A 284 22.82 -7.42 0.99
C PHE A 284 24.30 -7.43 1.37
N ASP A 285 24.63 -7.38 2.66
CA ASP A 285 26.02 -7.37 3.14
C ASP A 285 26.79 -8.64 2.72
N ASN A 286 26.12 -9.78 2.61
CA ASN A 286 26.75 -11.02 2.17
C ASN A 286 27.12 -11.03 0.68
N HIS A 287 26.38 -10.30 -0.16
CA HIS A 287 26.54 -10.35 -1.63
C HIS A 287 27.05 -9.05 -2.26
N PHE A 288 26.90 -7.90 -1.60
CA PHE A 288 27.09 -6.56 -2.17
C PHE A 288 27.85 -5.61 -1.23
N ARG A 289 28.73 -6.14 -0.37
CA ARG A 289 29.46 -5.36 0.64
C ARG A 289 30.22 -4.15 0.06
N ALA A 290 30.71 -4.23 -1.17
CA ALA A 290 31.43 -3.13 -1.82
C ALA A 290 30.54 -1.90 -2.05
N PHE A 291 29.22 -2.06 -2.05
CA PHE A 291 28.25 -1.00 -2.29
C PHE A 291 27.71 -0.36 -1.00
N THR A 292 28.10 -0.87 0.18
CA THR A 292 27.69 -0.31 1.47
C THR A 292 28.23 1.11 1.69
N GLU A 293 29.31 1.52 1.03
CA GLU A 293 29.77 2.92 1.10
C GLU A 293 28.91 3.88 0.25
N LYS A 294 28.03 3.36 -0.61
CA LYS A 294 27.17 4.12 -1.55
C LYS A 294 25.72 4.29 -1.08
N SER A 295 25.49 4.24 0.23
CA SER A 295 24.15 4.29 0.82
C SER A 295 23.18 3.17 0.38
N LEU A 296 23.66 2.17 -0.38
CA LEU A 296 22.91 0.94 -0.63
C LEU A 296 23.09 0.02 0.58
N ARG A 297 21.98 -0.47 1.14
CA ARG A 297 21.96 -1.39 2.29
C ARG A 297 21.10 -2.61 2.04
N ARG A 298 20.27 -2.59 0.99
CA ARG A 298 19.28 -3.60 0.65
C ARG A 298 19.23 -3.76 -0.86
N LEU A 299 18.84 -4.93 -1.35
CA LEU A 299 18.70 -5.15 -2.80
C LEU A 299 17.67 -4.20 -3.42
N TYR A 300 16.64 -3.80 -2.64
CA TYR A 300 15.63 -2.86 -3.11
C TYR A 300 16.17 -1.44 -3.38
N ASP A 301 17.27 -1.05 -2.73
CA ASP A 301 17.80 0.31 -2.81
C ASP A 301 18.36 0.64 -4.20
N VAL A 302 18.67 -0.37 -5.02
CA VAL A 302 19.18 -0.19 -6.39
C VAL A 302 18.13 0.41 -7.33
N PHE A 303 16.84 0.20 -7.06
CA PHE A 303 15.77 0.66 -7.94
C PHE A 303 15.59 2.17 -7.81
N GLY A 304 16.02 2.89 -8.85
CA GLY A 304 16.04 4.37 -8.87
C GLY A 304 17.38 4.97 -8.43
N HIS A 305 18.40 4.14 -8.13
CA HIS A 305 19.73 4.62 -7.82
C HIS A 305 20.46 5.12 -9.07
N VAL A 306 20.94 6.37 -9.01
CA VAL A 306 21.60 7.07 -10.13
C VAL A 306 23.05 7.47 -9.82
N ASP A 307 23.46 7.39 -8.55
CA ASP A 307 24.73 7.91 -8.05
C ASP A 307 25.85 6.85 -8.15
N TRP A 308 26.17 6.46 -9.38
CA TRP A 308 27.23 5.51 -9.70
C TRP A 308 28.53 6.24 -10.05
N ASP A 309 29.66 5.81 -9.50
CA ASP A 309 30.98 6.38 -9.79
C ASP A 309 31.41 6.16 -11.25
N SER A 310 30.95 5.06 -11.84
CA SER A 310 31.25 4.71 -13.23
C SER A 310 30.21 3.73 -13.80
N PRO A 311 30.12 3.62 -15.14
CA PRO A 311 29.34 2.58 -15.79
C PRO A 311 29.76 1.16 -15.37
N GLY A 312 31.06 0.94 -15.10
CA GLY A 312 31.58 -0.34 -14.63
C GLY A 312 31.07 -0.71 -13.23
N GLN A 313 30.92 0.26 -12.33
CA GLN A 313 30.34 0.02 -11.00
C GLN A 313 28.85 -0.35 -11.09
N LYS A 314 28.09 0.38 -11.91
CA LYS A 314 26.66 0.08 -12.18
C LYS A 314 26.48 -1.33 -12.73
N TRP A 315 27.22 -1.68 -13.77
CA TRP A 315 27.08 -2.98 -14.43
C TRP A 315 27.69 -4.13 -13.64
N GLY A 316 28.71 -3.85 -12.82
CA GLY A 316 29.20 -4.80 -11.81
C GLY A 316 28.09 -5.21 -10.84
N TYR A 317 27.37 -4.25 -10.26
CA TYR A 317 26.19 -4.55 -9.43
C TYR A 317 25.14 -5.32 -10.21
N TYR A 318 24.72 -4.81 -11.37
CA TYR A 318 23.62 -5.40 -12.13
C TYR A 318 23.91 -6.85 -12.50
N PHE A 319 25.10 -7.17 -13.01
CA PHE A 319 25.43 -8.55 -13.38
C PHE A 319 25.58 -9.48 -12.18
N LEU A 320 26.15 -9.01 -11.05
CA LEU A 320 26.18 -9.80 -9.82
C LEU A 320 24.77 -10.07 -9.27
N HIS A 321 23.89 -9.06 -9.31
CA HIS A 321 22.49 -9.19 -8.91
C HIS A 321 21.72 -10.18 -9.78
N LEU A 322 21.81 -10.03 -11.11
CA LEU A 322 21.18 -10.94 -12.05
C LEU A 322 21.71 -12.38 -11.89
N SER A 323 23.03 -12.55 -11.74
CA SER A 323 23.66 -13.85 -11.50
C SER A 323 23.15 -14.49 -10.21
N MET A 324 23.15 -13.75 -9.10
CA MET A 324 22.66 -14.22 -7.80
C MET A 324 21.19 -14.66 -7.86
N VAL A 325 20.31 -13.86 -8.48
CA VAL A 325 18.88 -14.21 -8.59
C VAL A 325 18.68 -15.42 -9.50
N ARG A 326 19.36 -15.46 -10.65
CA ARG A 326 19.34 -16.60 -11.57
C ARG A 326 19.79 -17.88 -10.90
N SER A 327 20.82 -17.84 -10.04
CA SER A 327 21.35 -18.99 -9.32
C SER A 327 20.75 -19.20 -7.92
N TRP A 328 19.68 -18.47 -7.55
CA TRP A 328 19.12 -18.54 -6.20
C TRP A 328 18.75 -20.00 -5.80
N PRO A 329 19.09 -20.47 -4.59
CA PRO A 329 18.87 -21.86 -4.21
C PRO A 329 17.40 -22.31 -4.28
N THR A 330 17.19 -23.60 -4.52
CA THR A 330 15.86 -24.22 -4.47
C THR A 330 15.33 -24.24 -3.04
N SER A 331 14.01 -24.19 -2.90
CA SER A 331 13.32 -24.36 -1.62
C SER A 331 12.15 -25.34 -1.75
N PRO A 332 11.51 -25.76 -0.64
CA PRO A 332 10.30 -26.60 -0.70
C PRO A 332 9.04 -25.88 -1.21
N VAL A 333 9.01 -24.54 -1.19
CA VAL A 333 7.82 -23.74 -1.55
C VAL A 333 7.32 -24.03 -2.98
N PRO A 334 8.19 -24.06 -4.02
CA PRO A 334 7.77 -24.43 -5.36
C PRO A 334 7.12 -25.82 -5.48
N SER A 335 7.59 -26.84 -4.76
CA SER A 335 6.97 -28.18 -4.80
C SER A 335 5.54 -28.14 -4.28
N THR A 336 5.32 -27.52 -3.11
CA THR A 336 3.98 -27.37 -2.52
C THR A 336 3.03 -26.62 -3.45
N LEU A 337 3.50 -25.55 -4.10
CA LEU A 337 2.70 -24.80 -5.08
C LEU A 337 2.39 -25.60 -6.35
N ARG A 338 3.32 -26.43 -6.85
CA ARG A 338 3.06 -27.31 -8.01
C ARG A 338 2.04 -28.39 -7.68
N GLU A 339 2.11 -28.98 -6.49
CA GLU A 339 1.11 -29.93 -6.01
C GLU A 339 -0.28 -29.28 -5.92
N LEU A 340 -0.35 -28.06 -5.38
CA LEU A 340 -1.59 -27.29 -5.33
C LEU A 340 -2.13 -27.01 -6.74
N VAL A 341 -1.30 -26.49 -7.65
CA VAL A 341 -1.68 -26.23 -9.04
C VAL A 341 -2.12 -27.50 -9.77
N GLY A 342 -1.51 -28.64 -9.47
CA GLY A 342 -1.87 -29.95 -10.05
C GLY A 342 -3.32 -30.36 -9.77
N ARG A 343 -3.96 -29.80 -8.73
CA ARG A 343 -5.38 -30.01 -8.42
C ARG A 343 -6.33 -29.25 -9.38
N PHE A 344 -5.81 -28.31 -10.17
CA PHE A 344 -6.57 -27.42 -11.06
C PHE A 344 -6.11 -27.53 -12.53
N PRO A 345 -6.22 -28.70 -13.17
CA PRO A 345 -5.68 -28.92 -14.52
C PRO A 345 -6.28 -27.93 -15.54
N SER A 346 -5.43 -27.07 -16.12
CA SER A 346 -5.82 -25.97 -17.03
C SER A 346 -6.82 -24.96 -16.47
N LYS A 347 -7.14 -25.01 -15.17
CA LYS A 347 -8.09 -24.13 -14.47
C LYS A 347 -7.39 -23.23 -13.45
N TYR A 348 -6.12 -22.93 -13.71
CA TYR A 348 -5.34 -22.03 -12.88
C TYR A 348 -4.65 -20.95 -13.71
N PHE A 349 -4.31 -19.84 -13.05
CA PHE A 349 -3.42 -18.84 -13.63
C PHE A 349 -2.56 -18.21 -12.54
N ILE A 350 -1.30 -17.94 -12.87
CA ILE A 350 -0.32 -17.32 -11.99
C ILE A 350 -0.07 -15.89 -12.46
N ARG A 351 -0.25 -14.93 -11.57
CA ARG A 351 0.08 -13.53 -11.81
C ARG A 351 1.04 -13.04 -10.74
N THR A 352 2.20 -12.53 -11.15
CA THR A 352 3.23 -12.10 -10.18
C THR A 352 3.81 -10.73 -10.52
N SER A 353 4.09 -9.95 -9.47
CA SER A 353 4.83 -8.70 -9.58
C SER A 353 6.34 -8.90 -9.52
N ASN A 354 6.79 -10.13 -9.25
CA ASN A 354 8.22 -10.43 -9.10
C ASN A 354 8.85 -10.57 -10.48
N ALA A 355 10.08 -10.06 -10.59
CA ALA A 355 10.89 -10.16 -11.81
C ALA A 355 11.94 -11.29 -11.73
N ASP A 356 12.04 -11.99 -10.60
CA ASP A 356 13.06 -13.02 -10.32
C ASP A 356 12.91 -14.32 -11.12
N GLY A 357 11.81 -14.49 -11.86
CA GLY A 357 11.57 -15.69 -12.65
C GLY A 357 11.25 -16.93 -11.80
N PHE A 358 10.88 -16.76 -10.53
CA PHE A 358 10.61 -17.84 -9.57
C PHE A 358 9.79 -18.99 -10.18
N PHE A 359 8.65 -18.69 -10.82
CA PHE A 359 7.79 -19.72 -11.39
C PHE A 359 8.41 -20.45 -12.59
N LEU A 360 8.97 -19.72 -13.55
CA LEU A 360 9.57 -20.33 -14.75
C LEU A 360 10.75 -21.23 -14.38
N LYS A 361 11.64 -20.76 -13.50
CA LYS A 361 12.79 -21.52 -13.02
C LYS A 361 12.39 -22.81 -12.30
N ASN A 362 11.22 -22.82 -11.66
CA ASN A 362 10.72 -23.96 -10.90
C ASN A 362 9.69 -24.82 -11.68
N GLY A 363 9.71 -24.76 -13.01
CA GLY A 363 8.98 -25.70 -13.87
C GLY A 363 7.48 -25.45 -13.97
N PHE A 364 7.00 -24.25 -13.66
CA PHE A 364 5.63 -23.87 -13.96
C PHE A 364 5.48 -23.54 -15.44
N ASP A 365 4.34 -23.91 -16.02
CA ASP A 365 4.08 -23.75 -17.45
C ASP A 365 3.92 -22.25 -17.82
N PRO A 366 4.75 -21.73 -18.75
CA PRO A 366 4.69 -20.33 -19.19
C PRO A 366 3.34 -19.93 -19.81
N GLU A 367 2.50 -20.87 -20.25
CA GLU A 367 1.17 -20.58 -20.77
C GLU A 367 0.23 -20.00 -19.71
N PHE A 368 0.46 -20.32 -18.43
CA PHE A 368 -0.38 -19.92 -17.30
C PHE A 368 0.27 -18.86 -16.40
N ILE A 369 1.27 -18.12 -16.90
CA ILE A 369 2.01 -17.12 -16.13
C ILE A 369 1.91 -15.74 -16.76
N SER A 370 1.71 -14.72 -15.93
CA SER A 370 1.81 -13.31 -16.33
C SER A 370 2.65 -12.48 -15.37
N THR A 371 3.67 -11.82 -15.90
CA THR A 371 4.61 -10.94 -15.16
C THR A 371 4.47 -9.47 -15.60
N PRO A 372 3.44 -8.74 -15.16
CA PRO A 372 3.21 -7.33 -15.56
C PRO A 372 4.34 -6.35 -15.17
N GLN A 373 5.27 -6.73 -14.31
CA GLN A 373 6.36 -5.86 -13.83
C GLN A 373 7.70 -6.09 -14.54
N GLY A 374 7.76 -6.99 -15.51
CA GLY A 374 9.00 -7.36 -16.20
C GLY A 374 9.67 -8.59 -15.59
N GLN A 375 10.87 -8.91 -16.08
CA GLN A 375 11.65 -10.10 -15.71
C GLN A 375 13.15 -9.81 -15.81
N TYR A 376 13.92 -10.30 -14.84
CA TYR A 376 15.38 -10.16 -14.79
C TYR A 376 16.10 -10.99 -15.85
N GLY A 377 15.46 -12.04 -16.39
CA GLY A 377 15.97 -12.81 -17.54
C GLY A 377 16.14 -11.98 -18.83
N PHE A 378 15.79 -10.70 -18.80
CA PHE A 378 15.97 -9.78 -19.90
C PHE A 378 16.56 -8.45 -19.46
N LEU A 379 17.26 -7.81 -20.39
CA LEU A 379 17.57 -6.39 -20.40
C LEU A 379 16.66 -5.69 -21.41
N GLN A 380 16.49 -4.38 -21.26
CA GLN A 380 15.70 -3.54 -22.16
C GLN A 380 16.46 -2.28 -22.54
N CYS A 381 16.14 -1.70 -23.70
CA CYS A 381 16.63 -0.38 -24.07
C CYS A 381 16.02 0.69 -23.17
N PHE A 382 16.86 1.51 -22.52
CA PHE A 382 16.42 2.62 -21.67
C PHE A 382 15.61 3.65 -22.46
N ASN A 383 16.03 3.98 -23.67
CA ASN A 383 15.31 4.89 -24.57
C ASN A 383 14.02 4.29 -25.13
N LYS A 384 13.77 2.98 -24.93
CA LYS A 384 12.63 2.27 -25.48
C LYS A 384 12.43 2.55 -26.98
N CYS A 385 13.52 2.47 -27.74
CA CYS A 385 13.54 2.86 -29.16
C CYS A 385 12.54 2.09 -30.04
N ARG A 386 12.14 0.88 -29.62
CA ARG A 386 11.10 0.06 -30.27
C ARG A 386 10.42 -0.90 -29.28
N PRO A 387 9.19 -1.37 -29.54
CA PRO A 387 8.42 -2.22 -28.61
C PRO A 387 9.02 -3.59 -28.27
N ASP A 388 10.00 -4.06 -29.03
CA ASP A 388 10.71 -5.33 -28.89
C ASP A 388 12.21 -5.13 -28.61
N ALA A 389 12.60 -3.92 -28.19
CA ALA A 389 13.94 -3.62 -27.67
C ALA A 389 14.17 -4.23 -26.28
N VAL A 390 14.05 -5.55 -26.19
CA VAL A 390 14.24 -6.39 -25.00
C VAL A 390 15.03 -7.62 -25.43
N PHE A 391 16.06 -8.01 -24.67
CA PHE A 391 17.01 -9.05 -25.07
C PHE A 391 17.49 -9.84 -23.85
N PRO A 392 17.89 -11.13 -24.02
CA PRO A 392 18.25 -11.99 -22.89
C PRO A 392 19.42 -11.46 -22.06
N SER A 393 19.33 -11.54 -20.73
CA SER A 393 20.40 -11.15 -19.82
C SER A 393 21.52 -12.19 -19.73
N ASP A 394 21.17 -13.48 -19.77
CA ASP A 394 22.06 -14.55 -19.34
C ASP A 394 23.38 -14.62 -20.13
N PRO A 395 23.39 -14.54 -21.47
CA PRO A 395 24.65 -14.54 -22.22
C PRO A 395 25.55 -13.35 -21.88
N LEU A 396 24.96 -12.20 -21.53
CA LEU A 396 25.70 -10.99 -21.18
C LEU A 396 26.26 -11.07 -19.76
N VAL A 397 25.49 -11.65 -18.83
CA VAL A 397 25.96 -11.97 -17.47
C VAL A 397 27.16 -12.91 -17.56
N ASP A 398 27.03 -14.02 -18.27
CA ASP A 398 28.10 -15.04 -18.37
C ASP A 398 29.38 -14.48 -19.00
N ALA A 399 29.25 -13.60 -20.00
CA ALA A 399 30.38 -12.94 -20.63
C ALA A 399 31.07 -11.88 -19.74
N ALA A 400 30.33 -11.28 -18.80
CA ALA A 400 30.82 -10.20 -17.95
C ALA A 400 31.39 -10.68 -16.61
N LEU A 401 30.87 -11.78 -16.04
CA LEU A 401 31.27 -12.29 -14.72
C LEU A 401 32.79 -12.46 -14.54
N PRO A 402 33.57 -12.97 -15.52
CA PRO A 402 35.03 -13.11 -15.37
C PRO A 402 35.78 -11.77 -15.22
N PHE A 403 35.14 -10.65 -15.56
CA PHE A 403 35.73 -9.31 -15.56
C PHE A 403 35.25 -8.45 -14.39
N ILE A 404 34.46 -9.00 -13.47
CA ILE A 404 34.04 -8.31 -12.26
C ILE A 404 35.07 -8.57 -11.15
N ASP A 405 35.65 -7.50 -10.64
CA ASP A 405 36.62 -7.59 -9.54
C ASP A 405 35.90 -8.08 -8.26
N SER A 406 36.47 -9.09 -7.60
CA SER A 406 35.79 -9.78 -6.49
C SER A 406 35.72 -8.96 -5.20
N VAL A 407 36.55 -7.92 -5.05
CA VAL A 407 36.61 -7.08 -3.85
C VAL A 407 35.78 -5.82 -4.04
N THR A 408 36.04 -5.09 -5.11
CA THR A 408 35.37 -3.82 -5.45
C THR A 408 34.03 -4.02 -6.14
N GLN A 409 33.77 -5.21 -6.69
CA GLN A 409 32.55 -5.56 -7.41
C GLN A 409 32.28 -4.68 -8.65
N VAL A 410 33.33 -4.03 -9.15
CA VAL A 410 33.30 -3.21 -10.36
C VAL A 410 33.60 -4.09 -11.59
N LEU A 411 32.85 -3.88 -12.67
CA LEU A 411 33.17 -4.45 -13.98
C LEU A 411 34.38 -3.72 -14.58
N THR A 412 35.48 -4.44 -14.79
CA THR A 412 36.77 -3.89 -15.21
C THR A 412 36.91 -3.77 -16.74
N ASP A 413 36.25 -4.64 -17.51
CA ASP A 413 36.23 -4.58 -18.97
C ASP A 413 34.98 -3.84 -19.46
N SER A 414 35.17 -2.60 -19.91
CA SER A 414 34.09 -1.75 -20.42
C SER A 414 33.45 -2.28 -21.70
N THR A 415 34.10 -3.18 -22.45
CA THR A 415 33.50 -3.80 -23.65
C THR A 415 32.36 -4.77 -23.30
N LYS A 416 32.22 -5.14 -22.03
CA LYS A 416 31.12 -5.98 -21.52
C LYS A 416 29.89 -5.18 -21.08
N ILE A 417 29.97 -3.85 -21.08
CA ILE A 417 28.82 -3.00 -20.80
C ILE A 417 27.81 -3.15 -21.95
N PRO A 418 26.57 -3.59 -21.68
CA PRO A 418 25.63 -3.86 -22.74
C PRO A 418 24.99 -2.57 -23.25
N HIS A 419 24.78 -2.55 -24.56
CA HIS A 419 24.04 -1.53 -25.28
C HIS A 419 22.83 -2.14 -25.94
N CYS A 420 21.82 -1.31 -26.23
CA CYS A 420 20.68 -1.71 -27.03
C CYS A 420 21.17 -2.23 -28.40
N PRO A 421 20.88 -3.48 -28.78
CA PRO A 421 21.34 -4.05 -30.05
C PRO A 421 20.68 -3.40 -31.27
N PHE A 422 19.65 -2.57 -31.07
CA PHE A 422 18.90 -1.93 -32.14
C PHE A 422 19.32 -0.48 -32.40
N CYS A 423 19.65 0.29 -31.36
CA CYS A 423 19.97 1.72 -31.49
C CYS A 423 21.32 2.12 -30.88
N GLY A 424 22.04 1.18 -30.26
CA GLY A 424 23.30 1.46 -29.54
C GLY A 424 23.12 2.24 -28.22
N GLY A 425 21.89 2.65 -27.88
CA GLY A 425 21.58 3.39 -26.66
C GLY A 425 21.75 2.56 -25.39
N GLU A 426 21.61 3.21 -24.23
CA GLU A 426 21.78 2.57 -22.93
C GLU A 426 20.82 1.38 -22.72
N ALA A 427 21.35 0.29 -22.15
CA ALA A 427 20.57 -0.83 -21.65
C ALA A 427 20.27 -0.68 -20.15
N THR A 428 19.20 -1.32 -19.69
CA THR A 428 18.88 -1.42 -18.27
C THR A 428 18.17 -2.75 -17.98
N ILE A 429 18.05 -3.12 -16.72
CA ILE A 429 17.30 -4.31 -16.30
C ILE A 429 15.85 -4.19 -16.76
N CYS A 430 15.27 -5.28 -17.27
CA CYS A 430 13.91 -5.28 -17.81
C CYS A 430 12.83 -5.35 -16.72
N VAL A 431 12.72 -4.28 -15.94
CA VAL A 431 11.64 -4.07 -14.95
C VAL A 431 10.85 -2.80 -15.25
N ARG A 432 9.63 -2.71 -14.71
CA ARG A 432 8.77 -1.54 -14.88
C ARG A 432 9.31 -0.31 -14.15
N GLY A 433 9.88 0.61 -14.92
CA GLY A 433 10.13 1.99 -14.50
C GLY A 433 9.18 2.99 -15.15
N GLU A 434 9.59 4.26 -15.19
CA GLU A 434 8.83 5.37 -15.74
C GLU A 434 8.62 5.25 -17.27
N HIS A 435 9.31 6.07 -18.06
CA HIS A 435 9.15 6.12 -19.51
C HIS A 435 9.87 4.98 -20.24
N TYR A 436 10.87 4.36 -19.59
CA TYR A 436 11.75 3.37 -20.20
C TYR A 436 11.21 1.93 -20.23
N PHE A 437 10.11 1.62 -19.52
CA PHE A 437 9.62 0.23 -19.47
C PHE A 437 9.09 -0.25 -20.81
N ASN A 438 9.62 -1.38 -21.28
CA ASN A 438 9.19 -2.03 -22.49
C ASN A 438 8.23 -3.20 -22.22
N ALA A 439 6.94 -2.91 -22.30
CA ALA A 439 5.90 -3.91 -22.02
C ALA A 439 5.70 -4.94 -23.14
N GLY A 440 6.28 -4.75 -24.34
CA GLY A 440 6.01 -5.54 -25.53
C GLY A 440 6.06 -7.05 -25.33
N PRO A 441 7.17 -7.61 -24.83
CA PRO A 441 7.32 -9.05 -24.59
C PRO A 441 6.28 -9.64 -23.62
N PHE A 442 5.79 -8.84 -22.68
CA PHE A 442 4.85 -9.28 -21.65
C PHE A 442 3.38 -9.10 -22.05
N ARG A 443 3.09 -8.54 -23.25
CA ARG A 443 1.72 -8.34 -23.73
C ARG A 443 0.99 -9.66 -23.96
N ALA A 444 1.66 -10.66 -24.54
CA ALA A 444 1.07 -11.96 -24.81
C ALA A 444 0.59 -12.64 -23.52
N GLN A 445 1.43 -12.64 -22.48
CA GLN A 445 1.08 -13.15 -21.16
C GLN A 445 -0.13 -12.41 -20.54
N ASN A 446 -0.16 -11.06 -20.63
CA ASN A 446 -1.30 -10.29 -20.14
C ASN A 446 -2.59 -10.55 -20.93
N MET A 447 -2.50 -10.83 -22.24
CA MET A 447 -3.66 -11.22 -23.04
C MET A 447 -4.20 -12.59 -22.61
N LYS A 448 -3.31 -13.55 -22.29
CA LYS A 448 -3.69 -14.86 -21.76
C LYS A 448 -4.37 -14.72 -20.40
N TRP A 449 -3.82 -13.91 -19.49
CA TRP A 449 -4.46 -13.56 -18.21
C TRP A 449 -5.86 -12.99 -18.39
N ASN A 450 -6.03 -11.99 -19.27
CA ASN A 450 -7.34 -11.40 -19.53
C ASN A 450 -8.32 -12.38 -20.16
N ARG A 451 -7.84 -13.32 -20.99
CA ARG A 451 -8.67 -14.38 -21.57
C ARG A 451 -9.12 -15.38 -20.50
N PHE A 452 -8.21 -15.77 -19.61
CA PHE A 452 -8.51 -16.62 -18.46
C PHE A 452 -9.60 -15.98 -17.60
N LEU A 453 -9.43 -14.72 -17.19
CA LEU A 453 -10.45 -13.99 -16.41
C LEU A 453 -11.82 -13.95 -17.09
N ARG A 454 -11.87 -13.64 -18.40
CA ARG A 454 -13.13 -13.65 -19.16
C ARG A 454 -13.77 -15.05 -19.21
N GLY A 455 -12.97 -16.11 -19.17
CA GLY A 455 -13.48 -17.49 -19.10
C GLY A 455 -14.10 -17.84 -17.75
N LEU A 456 -13.81 -17.09 -16.69
CA LEU A 456 -14.45 -17.24 -15.37
C LEU A 456 -15.81 -16.53 -15.31
N ASP A 457 -15.98 -15.46 -16.10
CA ASP A 457 -17.25 -14.75 -16.26
C ASP A 457 -18.14 -15.51 -17.27
N GLY A 458 -18.96 -16.45 -16.80
CA GLY A 458 -19.80 -17.38 -17.60
C GLY A 458 -20.87 -16.79 -18.55
N HIS A 459 -20.65 -15.62 -19.14
CA HIS A 459 -21.56 -14.99 -20.11
C HIS A 459 -21.38 -15.43 -21.56
N GLN A 460 -20.51 -16.41 -21.83
CA GLN A 460 -20.45 -17.04 -23.15
C GLN A 460 -20.96 -18.47 -23.07
N LEU A 461 -22.14 -18.66 -23.67
CA LEU A 461 -22.79 -19.93 -24.04
C LEU A 461 -23.58 -20.60 -22.91
N GLY A 462 -24.82 -20.13 -22.69
CA GLY A 462 -26.04 -20.95 -22.61
C GLY A 462 -26.12 -22.17 -21.68
N GLU A 463 -25.13 -22.43 -20.83
CA GLU A 463 -25.13 -23.57 -19.91
C GLU A 463 -25.33 -23.09 -18.48
N SER A 464 -26.51 -23.37 -17.97
CA SER A 464 -26.86 -23.31 -16.56
C SER A 464 -26.11 -24.41 -15.78
N ASN A 465 -24.80 -24.23 -15.57
CA ASN A 465 -24.06 -24.96 -14.56
C ASN A 465 -23.70 -23.99 -13.44
N GLY A 466 -23.96 -24.37 -12.20
CA GLY A 466 -23.81 -23.52 -11.00
C GLY A 466 -22.49 -22.76 -10.96
N SER A 467 -22.52 -21.53 -10.43
CA SER A 467 -21.36 -20.62 -10.38
C SER A 467 -20.11 -21.33 -9.86
N ALA A 468 -19.14 -21.60 -10.75
CA ALA A 468 -17.88 -22.26 -10.39
C ALA A 468 -17.05 -21.37 -9.44
N ALA A 469 -16.78 -21.84 -8.23
CA ALA A 469 -16.02 -21.09 -7.23
C ALA A 469 -14.56 -20.90 -7.69
N THR A 470 -14.06 -19.67 -7.56
CA THR A 470 -12.67 -19.31 -7.88
C THR A 470 -11.98 -18.81 -6.62
N VAL A 471 -10.85 -19.40 -6.27
CA VAL A 471 -10.02 -18.91 -5.17
C VAL A 471 -8.86 -18.10 -5.72
N ILE A 472 -8.68 -16.89 -5.18
CA ILE A 472 -7.47 -16.09 -5.34
C ILE A 472 -6.59 -16.35 -4.12
N LEU A 473 -5.50 -17.09 -4.31
CA LEU A 473 -4.46 -17.28 -3.31
C LEU A 473 -3.38 -16.22 -3.50
N GLU A 474 -3.40 -15.20 -2.66
CA GLU A 474 -2.45 -14.09 -2.67
C GLU A 474 -1.32 -14.30 -1.67
N LEU A 475 -0.09 -14.42 -2.17
CA LEU A 475 1.10 -14.81 -1.40
C LEU A 475 2.10 -13.67 -1.35
N GLY A 476 2.28 -13.06 -0.17
CA GLY A 476 3.35 -12.09 0.07
C GLY A 476 3.26 -10.82 -0.78
N VAL A 477 2.03 -10.41 -1.15
CA VAL A 477 1.79 -9.18 -1.91
C VAL A 477 1.71 -7.99 -0.95
N GLY A 478 2.84 -7.28 -0.86
CA GLY A 478 2.94 -6.06 -0.07
C GLY A 478 2.31 -4.83 -0.74
N LEU A 479 2.39 -3.69 -0.05
CA LEU A 479 1.82 -2.41 -0.49
C LEU A 479 2.74 -1.59 -1.39
N ASN A 480 3.82 -2.17 -1.93
CA ASN A 480 4.77 -1.44 -2.78
C ASN A 480 4.21 -1.11 -4.16
N THR A 481 3.43 -2.00 -4.78
CA THR A 481 2.75 -1.75 -6.07
C THR A 481 1.33 -2.37 -6.07
N PRO A 482 0.43 -1.92 -5.18
CA PRO A 482 -0.85 -2.59 -4.92
C PRO A 482 -1.76 -2.62 -6.15
N GLY A 483 -1.68 -1.62 -7.03
CA GLY A 483 -2.46 -1.57 -8.29
C GLY A 483 -2.08 -2.64 -9.33
N VAL A 484 -1.05 -3.45 -9.09
CA VAL A 484 -0.63 -4.51 -10.00
C VAL A 484 -1.33 -5.84 -9.70
N LEU A 485 -1.54 -6.12 -8.41
CA LEU A 485 -2.04 -7.39 -7.90
C LEU A 485 -3.16 -7.16 -6.87
N ARG A 486 -2.83 -6.49 -5.75
CA ARG A 486 -3.69 -6.35 -4.58
C ARG A 486 -5.08 -5.76 -4.90
N TRP A 487 -5.13 -4.55 -5.46
CA TRP A 487 -6.40 -3.90 -5.81
C TRP A 487 -7.12 -4.61 -6.96
N PRO A 488 -6.45 -5.06 -8.04
CA PRO A 488 -7.11 -5.91 -9.04
C PRO A 488 -7.78 -7.17 -8.47
N ASN A 489 -7.15 -7.84 -7.50
CA ASN A 489 -7.71 -9.03 -6.86
C ASN A 489 -8.92 -8.68 -5.99
N GLU A 490 -8.83 -7.60 -5.21
CA GLU A 490 -9.96 -7.08 -4.42
C GLU A 490 -11.14 -6.70 -5.34
N ASN A 491 -10.88 -6.06 -6.48
CA ASN A 491 -11.90 -5.71 -7.47
C ASN A 491 -12.58 -6.95 -8.10
N LEU A 492 -11.86 -8.06 -8.29
CA LEU A 492 -12.45 -9.31 -8.76
C LEU A 492 -13.46 -9.87 -7.75
N VAL A 493 -13.14 -9.76 -6.45
CA VAL A 493 -14.04 -10.19 -5.37
C VAL A 493 -15.23 -9.23 -5.26
N ILE A 494 -15.00 -7.92 -5.22
CA ILE A 494 -16.06 -6.91 -5.08
C ILE A 494 -17.03 -6.97 -6.27
N GLY A 495 -16.53 -7.10 -7.50
CA GLY A 495 -17.35 -7.18 -8.71
C GLY A 495 -18.12 -8.50 -8.86
N SER A 496 -17.98 -9.44 -7.93
CA SER A 496 -18.62 -10.75 -7.98
C SER A 496 -19.98 -10.77 -7.27
N GLU A 497 -20.96 -10.02 -7.76
CA GLU A 497 -22.33 -10.04 -7.20
C GLU A 497 -23.01 -11.43 -7.26
N SER A 498 -22.43 -12.40 -7.98
CA SER A 498 -22.88 -13.81 -8.06
C SER A 498 -21.78 -14.81 -8.47
N ARG A 499 -20.48 -14.43 -8.46
CA ARG A 499 -19.42 -15.10 -9.27
C ARG A 499 -18.42 -16.00 -8.52
N GLY A 500 -18.69 -16.31 -7.25
CA GLY A 500 -17.92 -17.31 -6.49
C GLY A 500 -16.44 -17.02 -6.25
N PHE A 501 -15.98 -15.76 -6.35
CA PHE A 501 -14.60 -15.41 -6.04
C PHE A 501 -14.39 -15.32 -4.52
N ARG A 502 -13.35 -15.96 -4.00
CA ARG A 502 -12.90 -15.85 -2.61
C ARG A 502 -11.42 -15.48 -2.58
N LEU A 503 -11.04 -14.55 -1.71
CA LEU A 503 -9.64 -14.11 -1.55
C LEU A 503 -9.02 -14.70 -0.29
N ILE A 504 -7.93 -15.43 -0.44
CA ILE A 504 -7.07 -15.87 0.65
C ILE A 504 -5.78 -15.07 0.56
N ARG A 505 -5.45 -14.28 1.59
CA ARG A 505 -4.22 -13.50 1.62
C ARG A 505 -3.28 -14.04 2.68
N VAL A 506 -2.06 -14.40 2.28
CA VAL A 506 -1.06 -15.02 3.13
C VAL A 506 0.19 -14.14 3.22
N GLY A 507 0.62 -13.84 4.43
CA GLY A 507 1.89 -13.17 4.68
C GLY A 507 1.96 -12.54 6.06
N MET A 508 3.16 -12.07 6.43
CA MET A 508 3.39 -11.41 7.71
C MET A 508 2.91 -9.95 7.69
N GLY A 509 2.35 -9.50 8.82
CA GLY A 509 1.91 -8.11 9.01
C GLY A 509 0.91 -7.65 7.94
N ALA A 510 1.10 -6.44 7.39
CA ALA A 510 0.21 -5.84 6.40
C ALA A 510 0.04 -6.65 5.09
N SER A 511 0.94 -7.61 4.81
CA SER A 511 0.84 -8.49 3.65
C SER A 511 -0.16 -9.63 3.85
N GLY A 512 -0.57 -9.93 5.09
CA GLY A 512 -1.59 -10.93 5.44
C GLY A 512 -2.98 -10.33 5.70
N CYS A 513 -3.12 -9.02 5.81
CA CYS A 513 -4.39 -8.35 6.13
C CYS A 513 -5.28 -8.18 4.90
N VAL A 514 -6.56 -8.55 5.00
CA VAL A 514 -7.60 -8.33 3.99
C VAL A 514 -8.43 -7.07 4.30
N PRO A 515 -9.16 -6.49 3.33
CA PRO A 515 -10.16 -5.46 3.63
C PRO A 515 -11.23 -6.02 4.57
N TRP A 516 -11.56 -5.26 5.61
CA TRP A 516 -12.48 -5.71 6.66
C TRP A 516 -13.88 -5.97 6.11
N GLU A 517 -14.32 -5.18 5.13
CA GLU A 517 -15.62 -5.34 4.47
C GLU A 517 -15.73 -6.70 3.77
N LEU A 518 -14.65 -7.13 3.11
CA LEU A 518 -14.62 -8.43 2.44
C LEU A 518 -14.53 -9.59 3.43
N GLU A 519 -13.88 -9.39 4.57
CA GLU A 519 -13.82 -10.39 5.64
C GLU A 519 -15.16 -10.57 6.33
N GLU A 520 -15.87 -9.48 6.64
CA GLU A 520 -17.23 -9.52 7.21
C GLU A 520 -18.26 -10.14 6.27
N GLN A 521 -18.12 -9.91 4.96
CA GLN A 521 -18.94 -10.54 3.93
C GLN A 521 -18.55 -12.00 3.65
N ASP A 522 -17.60 -12.56 4.41
CA ASP A 522 -17.03 -13.90 4.23
C ASP A 522 -16.35 -14.10 2.87
N LEU A 523 -16.03 -13.04 2.14
CA LEU A 523 -15.45 -13.08 0.78
C LEU A 523 -13.91 -13.10 0.79
N ALA A 524 -13.29 -12.71 1.90
CA ALA A 524 -11.85 -12.73 2.07
C ALA A 524 -11.44 -13.30 3.43
N VAL A 525 -10.23 -13.86 3.51
CA VAL A 525 -9.62 -14.32 4.76
C VAL A 525 -8.12 -14.03 4.77
N GLY A 526 -7.65 -13.43 5.87
CA GLY A 526 -6.24 -13.19 6.12
C GLY A 526 -5.57 -14.32 6.89
N VAL A 527 -4.43 -14.81 6.42
CA VAL A 527 -3.59 -15.80 7.09
C VAL A 527 -2.25 -15.14 7.43
N SER A 528 -2.14 -14.66 8.67
CA SER A 528 -0.91 -14.07 9.18
C SER A 528 0.08 -15.15 9.62
N ALA A 529 0.91 -15.60 8.68
CA ALA A 529 1.96 -16.59 8.93
C ALA A 529 3.09 -16.46 7.89
N ASP A 530 4.22 -17.10 8.19
CA ASP A 530 5.25 -17.36 7.18
C ASP A 530 4.64 -18.16 6.01
N ILE A 531 4.98 -17.78 4.77
CA ILE A 531 4.33 -18.35 3.58
C ILE A 531 4.62 -19.83 3.43
N LYS A 532 5.83 -20.30 3.80
CA LYS A 532 6.15 -21.73 3.72
C LYS A 532 5.25 -22.50 4.68
N THR A 533 5.20 -22.10 5.95
CA THR A 533 4.34 -22.73 6.95
C THR A 533 2.85 -22.65 6.58
N ALA A 534 2.40 -21.52 6.06
CA ALA A 534 1.01 -21.34 5.65
C ALA A 534 0.66 -22.24 4.47
N LEU A 535 1.51 -22.34 3.45
CA LEU A 535 1.25 -23.23 2.31
C LEU A 535 1.14 -24.68 2.75
N ASP A 536 2.06 -25.17 3.58
CA ASP A 536 1.99 -26.55 4.10
C ASP A 536 0.65 -26.80 4.81
N LEU A 537 0.16 -25.83 5.60
CA LEU A 537 -1.13 -25.92 6.27
C LEU A 537 -2.33 -25.78 5.32
N LEU A 538 -2.22 -25.07 4.21
CA LEU A 538 -3.32 -24.86 3.26
C LEU A 538 -3.46 -26.03 2.28
N THR A 539 -2.39 -26.78 2.04
CA THR A 539 -2.35 -27.89 1.10
C THR A 539 -2.42 -29.26 1.74
N SER A 540 -2.21 -29.36 3.06
CA SER A 540 -2.31 -30.61 3.86
C SER A 540 -3.71 -31.20 3.91
#